data_AF-X0UNN8-F1
#
_entry.id   AF-X0UNN8-F1
#
_cell.length_a   1.000
_cell.length_b   1.000
_cell.length_c   1.000
_cell.angle_alpha   90.00
_cell.angle_beta   90.00
_cell.angle_gamma   90.00
#
_symmetry.space_group_name_H-M   'P 1'
#
loop_
_entity.id
_entity.type
_entity.pdbx_description
1 polymer ?
#
loop_
_entity_poly.entity_id
_entity_poly.type
_entity_poly.pdbx_seq_one_letter_code
_entity_poly.pdbx_strand_id
1 'polypeptide(L)' 'EVLFYNVAYDLEYASFSPGFYLFHSSIAEAISRGKSRVEFLRGREKYKYDFGAKECKIYSLILKRGESSE' A
#
# COMPACT_ATOMS: atom_id res chain seq x y z
N GLU A 1 -10.93 4.28 -2.50
CA GLU A 1 -9.49 4.04 -2.27
C GLU A 1 -8.87 3.38 -3.50
N VAL A 2 -7.54 3.31 -3.56
CA VAL A 2 -6.76 2.57 -4.58
C VAL A 2 -5.74 1.70 -3.85
N LEU A 3 -5.59 0.43 -4.27
CA LEU A 3 -4.70 -0.54 -3.64
C LEU A 3 -3.60 -0.95 -4.62
N PHE A 4 -2.34 -0.80 -4.24
CA PHE A 4 -1.21 -1.31 -4.99
C PHE A 4 -0.94 -2.78 -4.62
N TYR A 5 -1.84 -3.67 -5.08
CA TYR A 5 -1.78 -5.10 -4.76
C TYR A 5 -0.63 -5.81 -5.46
N ASN A 6 -0.56 -5.66 -6.78
CA ASN A 6 0.51 -6.19 -7.60
C ASN A 6 1.04 -5.07 -8.47
N VAL A 7 2.31 -4.75 -8.28
CA VAL A 7 3.03 -3.76 -9.05
C VAL A 7 4.33 -4.40 -9.51
N ALA A 8 4.61 -4.29 -10.79
CA ALA A 8 5.82 -4.76 -11.42
C ALA A 8 6.25 -3.76 -12.47
N TYR A 9 7.53 -3.81 -12.81
CA TYR A 9 8.10 -3.11 -13.93
C TYR A 9 9.19 -3.98 -14.54
N ASP A 10 9.55 -3.70 -15.78
CA ASP A 10 10.63 -4.40 -16.46
C ASP A 10 11.99 -3.96 -15.86
N LEU A 11 12.75 -4.95 -15.38
CA LEU A 11 14.04 -4.73 -14.72
C LEU A 11 15.10 -4.15 -15.65
N GLU A 12 14.98 -4.33 -16.96
CA GLU A 12 15.86 -3.68 -17.94
C GLU A 12 15.83 -2.15 -17.79
N TYR A 13 14.70 -1.60 -17.35
CA TYR A 13 14.49 -0.16 -17.19
C TYR A 13 14.61 0.30 -15.73
N ALA A 14 15.14 -0.52 -14.82
CA ALA A 14 15.21 -0.19 -13.40
C ALA A 14 15.94 1.13 -13.10
N SER A 15 16.97 1.46 -13.89
CA SER A 15 17.75 2.72 -13.76
C SER A 15 16.90 3.98 -13.95
N PHE A 16 15.80 3.89 -14.69
CA PHE A 16 14.85 4.98 -14.92
C PHE A 16 13.80 5.10 -13.81
N SER A 17 13.83 4.22 -12.80
CA SER A 17 12.87 4.19 -11.68
C SER A 17 11.39 4.19 -12.13
N PRO A 18 10.98 3.33 -13.09
CA PRO A 18 9.62 3.33 -13.64
C PRO A 18 8.55 3.10 -12.56
N GLY A 19 8.87 2.36 -11.49
CA GLY A 19 7.98 2.20 -10.33
C GLY A 19 7.61 3.52 -9.67
N PHE A 20 8.55 4.46 -9.51
CA PHE A 20 8.27 5.78 -8.93
C PHE A 20 7.29 6.58 -9.81
N TYR A 21 7.52 6.58 -11.12
CA TYR A 21 6.60 7.25 -12.06
C TYR A 21 5.20 6.61 -12.04
N LEU A 22 5.14 5.28 -11.98
CA LEU A 22 3.88 4.54 -11.90
C LEU A 22 3.10 4.91 -10.64
N PHE A 23 3.74 4.95 -9.47
CA PHE A 23 3.09 5.37 -8.23
C PHE A 23 2.64 6.83 -8.28
N HIS A 24 3.50 7.74 -8.75
CA HIS A 24 3.16 9.15 -8.89
C HIS A 24 1.91 9.35 -9.76
N SER A 25 1.92 8.75 -10.95
CA SER A 25 0.83 8.87 -11.92
C SER A 25 -0.47 8.29 -11.38
N SER A 26 -0.40 7.12 -10.73
CA SER A 26 -1.57 6.46 -10.13
C SER A 26 -2.16 7.26 -8.98
N ILE A 27 -1.31 7.86 -8.12
CA ILE A 27 -1.76 8.72 -7.03
C ILE A 27 -2.40 10.01 -7.56
N ALA A 28 -1.78 10.66 -8.55
CA ALA A 28 -2.33 11.86 -9.17
C ALA A 28 -3.70 11.59 -9.81
N GLU A 29 -3.86 10.45 -10.48
CA GLU A 29 -5.14 10.02 -11.03
C GLU A 29 -6.17 9.68 -9.93
N ALA A 30 -5.74 9.04 -8.83
CA ALA A 30 -6.63 8.78 -7.71
C ALA A 30 -7.19 10.09 -7.13
N ILE A 31 -6.33 11.12 -6.99
CA ILE A 31 -6.73 12.45 -6.52
C ILE A 31 -7.73 13.09 -7.49
N SER A 32 -7.45 13.08 -8.80
CA SER A 32 -8.36 13.67 -9.80
C SER A 32 -9.73 12.99 -9.83
N ARG A 33 -9.78 11.69 -9.53
CA ARG A 33 -11.00 10.90 -9.37
C ARG A 33 -11.67 11.03 -7.99
N GLY A 34 -11.23 11.98 -7.16
CA GLY A 34 -11.80 12.26 -5.83
C GLY A 34 -11.54 11.17 -4.79
N LYS A 35 -10.51 10.33 -4.96
CA LYS A 35 -10.14 9.33 -3.96
C LYS A 35 -9.36 10.00 -2.83
N SER A 36 -9.72 9.66 -1.60
CA SER A 36 -9.09 10.21 -0.39
C SER A 36 -7.98 9.32 0.19
N ARG A 37 -7.76 8.12 -0.37
CA ARG A 37 -6.81 7.13 0.18
C ARG A 37 -6.21 6.24 -0.90
N VAL A 38 -4.90 6.02 -0.79
CA VAL A 38 -4.13 5.05 -1.56
C VAL A 38 -3.34 4.17 -0.58
N GLU A 39 -3.31 2.86 -0.83
CA GLU A 39 -2.61 1.91 0.03
C GLU A 39 -1.50 1.18 -0.72
N PHE A 40 -0.27 1.34 -0.21
CA PHE A 40 0.91 0.56 -0.62
C PHE A 40 0.94 -0.86 -0.02
N LEU A 41 -0.06 -1.21 0.79
CA LEU A 41 -0.22 -2.49 1.46
C LEU A 41 0.99 -2.85 2.35
N ARG A 42 1.53 -4.06 2.20
CA ARG A 42 2.52 -4.66 3.11
C ARG A 42 3.92 -4.20 2.76
N GLY A 43 4.77 -4.06 3.77
CA GLY A 43 6.19 -3.74 3.62
C GLY A 43 6.53 -2.32 4.08
N ARG A 44 7.81 -2.11 4.37
CA ARG A 44 8.39 -0.85 4.86
C ARG A 44 9.45 -0.31 3.91
N GLU A 45 9.23 -0.48 2.62
CA GLU A 45 10.13 0.00 1.58
C GLU A 45 10.19 1.52 1.62
N LYS A 46 11.41 2.08 1.61
CA LYS A 46 11.66 3.53 1.76
C LYS A 46 10.82 4.38 0.82
N TYR A 47 10.66 3.96 -0.44
CA TYR A 47 9.93 4.72 -1.46
C TYR A 47 8.48 5.02 -1.04
N LYS A 48 7.84 4.17 -0.24
CA LYS A 48 6.45 4.40 0.21
C LYS A 48 6.37 5.65 1.07
N TYR A 49 7.35 5.84 1.95
CA TYR A 49 7.45 7.02 2.81
C TYR A 49 7.86 8.26 2.02
N ASP A 50 8.63 8.10 0.93
CA ASP A 50 8.95 9.21 0.02
C ASP A 50 7.68 9.77 -0.66
N PHE A 51 6.61 8.96 -0.80
CA PHE A 51 5.26 9.40 -1.21
C PHE A 51 4.36 9.86 -0.05
N GLY A 52 4.90 9.97 1.17
CA GLY A 52 4.15 10.39 2.36
C GLY A 52 3.27 9.30 2.98
N ALA A 53 3.52 8.02 2.67
CA ALA A 53 2.80 6.93 3.31
C ALA A 53 3.00 6.93 4.83
N LYS A 54 1.94 6.60 5.55
CA LYS A 54 1.96 6.44 7.01
C LYS A 54 1.74 4.97 7.35
N GLU A 55 2.42 4.49 8.39
CA GLU A 55 2.22 3.12 8.85
C GLU A 55 0.79 2.91 9.36
N CYS A 56 0.24 1.74 9.06
CA CYS A 56 -1.02 1.26 9.60
C CYS A 56 -0.80 -0.11 10.24
N LYS A 57 -1.35 -0.32 11.45
CA LYS A 57 -1.27 -1.59 12.14
C LYS A 57 -2.36 -2.52 11.61
N ILE A 58 -1.96 -3.69 11.10
CA ILE A 58 -2.87 -4.77 10.71
C ILE A 58 -2.91 -5.78 11.85
N TYR A 59 -4.11 -6.11 12.32
CA TYR A 59 -4.32 -7.05 13.42
C TYR A 59 -4.92 -8.35 12.88
N SER A 60 -4.45 -9.48 13.41
CA SER A 60 -5.11 -10.77 13.24
C SER A 60 -5.90 -11.06 14.51
N LEU A 61 -7.21 -11.24 14.37
CA LEU A 61 -8.10 -11.54 15.49
C LEU A 61 -8.52 -13.01 15.39
N ILE A 62 -8.27 -13.76 16.47
CA ILE A 62 -8.72 -15.14 16.62
C ILE A 62 -9.71 -15.18 17.77
N LEU A 63 -10.97 -15.49 17.46
CA LEU A 63 -12.01 -15.68 18.45
C LEU A 63 -11.95 -17.12 18.98
N LYS A 64 -11.93 -17.28 20.30
CA LYS A 64 -12.04 -18.58 20.99
C LYS A 64 -13.30 -18.57 21.86
N ARG A 65 -13.96 -19.72 21.96
CA ARG A 65 -15.08 -19.90 22.89
C ARG A 65 -14.55 -19.76 24.33
N GLY A 66 -15.21 -18.95 25.15
CA GLY A 66 -14.88 -18.84 26.57
C GLY A 66 -15.24 -20.12 27.32
N GLU A 67 -14.40 -20.56 28.24
CA GLU A 67 -14.75 -21.60 29.19
C GLU A 67 -15.67 -20.99 30.24
N SER A 68 -16.86 -21.57 30.41
CA SER A 68 -17.74 -21.22 31.52
C SER A 68 -17.09 -21.68 32.81
N SER A 69 -16.78 -20.75 33.71
CA SER A 69 -16.43 -21.08 35.10
C SER A 69 -17.74 -21.46 35.80
N GLU A 70 -18.00 -22.76 35.95
CA GLU A 70 -18.96 -23.29 36.92
C GLU A 70 -18.37 -23.26 38.34
#